data_AF-A0A7S6SAF7-F1
#
_entry.id   AF-A0A7S6SAF7-F1
#
_cell.length_a   1.000
_cell.length_b   1.000
_cell.length_c   1.000
_cell.angle_alpha   90.00
_cell.angle_beta   90.00
_cell.angle_gamma   90.00
#
_symmetry.space_group_name_H-M   'P 1'
#
loop_
_entity.id
_entity.type
_entity.pdbx_description
1 polymer ?
#
loop_
_entity_poly.entity_id
_entity_poly.type
_entity_poly.pdbx_seq_one_letter_code
_entity_poly.pdbx_strand_id
1 'polypeptide(L)'
;MGIKTSESIVKIASKIEATLKKQQYPGQNSLIPQQIRALSEQLGERYPYAADCARKIARHADEFYCARKHEKTIGGADMLWSKMKAQITIIRHIGESMERDEE
;
A
#
# COMPACT_ATOMS: atom_id res chain seq x y z
N MET A 1 5.40 -7.31 -25.88
CA MET A 1 5.04 -8.36 -24.87
C MET A 1 4.97 -7.75 -23.45
N GLY A 2 4.60 -6.47 -23.26
CA GLY A 2 4.70 -5.79 -21.95
C GLY A 2 3.42 -5.57 -21.15
N ILE A 3 2.23 -5.86 -21.71
CA ILE A 3 0.90 -5.73 -21.06
C ILE A 3 0.80 -6.39 -19.67
N LYS A 4 1.54 -7.48 -19.42
CA LYS A 4 1.43 -8.24 -18.15
C LYS A 4 1.97 -7.49 -16.92
N THR A 5 2.77 -6.46 -17.11
CA THR A 5 3.58 -5.88 -16.04
C THR A 5 2.94 -4.63 -15.41
N SER A 6 2.27 -3.78 -16.19
CA SER A 6 1.42 -2.67 -15.69
C SER A 6 0.24 -3.20 -14.88
N GLU A 7 -0.48 -4.20 -15.40
CA GLU A 7 -1.62 -4.85 -14.74
C GLU A 7 -1.25 -5.42 -13.37
N SER A 8 -0.05 -5.98 -13.25
CA SER A 8 0.44 -6.56 -11.99
C SER A 8 0.65 -5.50 -10.91
N ILE A 9 1.19 -4.33 -11.26
CA ILE A 9 1.40 -3.20 -10.33
C ILE A 9 0.05 -2.62 -9.89
N VAL A 10 -0.87 -2.37 -10.84
CA VAL A 10 -2.21 -1.84 -10.55
C VAL A 10 -3.00 -2.82 -9.67
N LYS A 11 -2.88 -4.12 -9.92
CA LYS A 11 -3.51 -5.17 -9.11
C LYS A 11 -2.94 -5.22 -7.69
N ILE A 12 -1.63 -5.01 -7.53
CA ILE A 12 -1.01 -4.92 -6.20
C ILE A 12 -1.51 -3.67 -5.46
N ALA A 13 -1.54 -2.50 -6.11
CA ALA A 13 -2.11 -1.28 -5.52
C ALA A 13 -3.56 -1.50 -5.04
N SER A 14 -4.37 -2.15 -5.87
CA SER A 14 -5.77 -2.49 -5.55
C SER A 14 -5.88 -3.47 -4.38
N LYS A 15 -4.99 -4.47 -4.31
CA LYS A 15 -4.92 -5.40 -3.16
C LYS A 15 -4.54 -4.66 -1.88
N ILE A 16 -3.56 -3.75 -1.91
CA ILE A 16 -3.15 -2.96 -0.74
C ILE A 16 -4.33 -2.11 -0.26
N GLU A 17 -5.02 -1.42 -1.16
CA GLU A 17 -6.19 -0.61 -0.80
C GLU A 17 -7.32 -1.45 -0.19
N ALA A 18 -7.65 -2.60 -0.81
CA ALA A 18 -8.68 -3.50 -0.30
C ALA A 18 -8.31 -4.05 1.09
N THR A 19 -7.03 -4.35 1.30
CA THR A 19 -6.50 -4.83 2.58
C THR A 19 -6.66 -3.76 3.66
N LEU A 20 -6.28 -2.51 3.37
CA LEU A 20 -6.47 -1.39 4.28
C LEU A 20 -7.97 -1.14 4.59
N LYS A 21 -8.84 -1.14 3.58
CA LYS A 21 -10.29 -0.93 3.76
C LYS A 21 -10.95 -2.01 4.61
N LYS A 22 -10.60 -3.29 4.40
CA LYS A 22 -11.17 -4.43 5.14
C LYS A 22 -10.95 -4.35 6.65
N GLN A 23 -9.87 -3.72 7.10
CA GLN A 23 -9.53 -3.59 8.52
C GLN A 23 -9.42 -2.13 8.96
N GLN A 24 -10.24 -1.24 8.39
CA GLN A 24 -10.35 0.14 8.88
C GLN A 24 -10.67 0.20 10.39
N TYR A 25 -11.21 -0.88 10.98
CA TYR A 25 -11.37 -1.10 12.41
C TYR A 25 -10.66 -2.40 12.82
N PRO A 26 -9.38 -2.34 13.19
CA PRO A 26 -8.62 -3.53 13.58
C PRO A 26 -9.14 -4.10 14.91
N GLY A 27 -9.44 -5.39 14.92
CA GLY A 27 -9.27 -6.19 16.15
C GLY A 27 -7.77 -6.36 16.46
N GLN A 28 -7.44 -6.79 17.68
CA GLN A 28 -6.07 -6.80 18.26
C GLN A 28 -4.94 -7.47 17.43
N ASN A 29 -5.23 -8.16 16.32
CA ASN A 29 -4.28 -8.87 15.46
C ASN A 29 -4.40 -8.46 13.98
N SER A 30 -4.05 -7.21 13.67
CA SER A 30 -3.97 -6.74 12.30
C SER A 30 -2.72 -7.31 11.60
N LEU A 31 -2.90 -8.33 10.75
CA LEU A 31 -1.85 -8.88 9.87
C LEU A 31 -1.58 -7.97 8.65
N ILE A 32 -2.11 -6.74 8.66
CA ILE A 32 -2.11 -5.82 7.52
C ILE A 32 -0.69 -5.37 7.15
N PRO A 33 0.17 -4.94 8.09
CA PRO A 33 1.55 -4.55 7.74
C PRO A 33 2.33 -5.71 7.11
N GLN A 34 2.12 -6.95 7.59
CA GLN A 34 2.77 -8.15 7.05
C GLN A 34 2.29 -8.48 5.64
N GLN A 35 0.98 -8.39 5.39
CA GLN A 35 0.42 -8.60 4.04
C GLN A 35 0.92 -7.54 3.05
N ILE A 36 1.03 -6.28 3.47
CA ILE A 36 1.54 -5.21 2.60
C ILE A 36 3.05 -5.39 2.33
N ARG A 37 3.83 -5.89 3.30
CA ARG A 37 5.23 -6.26 3.07
C ARG A 37 5.36 -7.37 2.04
N ALA A 38 4.59 -8.44 2.16
CA ALA A 38 4.59 -9.53 1.17
C ALA A 38 4.19 -9.03 -0.24
N LEU A 39 3.28 -8.06 -0.34
CA LEU A 39 2.94 -7.41 -1.60
C LEU A 39 4.07 -6.51 -2.12
N SER A 40 4.83 -5.85 -1.24
CA SER A 40 6.03 -5.09 -1.61
C SER A 40 7.16 -5.98 -2.13
N GLU A 41 7.30 -7.19 -1.59
CA GLU A 41 8.26 -8.19 -2.06
C GLU A 41 7.88 -8.73 -3.45
N GLN A 42 6.58 -8.86 -3.74
CA GLN A 42 6.08 -9.19 -5.08
C GLN A 42 6.37 -8.10 -6.12
N LEU A 43 6.38 -6.82 -5.71
CA LEU A 43 6.85 -5.73 -6.58
C LEU A 43 8.36 -5.85 -6.85
N GLY A 44 9.12 -6.30 -5.85
CA GLY A 44 10.50 -6.77 -5.98
C GLY A 44 11.47 -5.73 -6.54
N GLU A 45 12.67 -6.19 -6.93
CA GLU A 45 13.68 -5.36 -7.61
C GLU A 45 13.22 -4.87 -8.98
N ARG A 46 12.17 -5.47 -9.54
CA ARG A 46 11.63 -5.12 -10.86
C ARG A 46 10.98 -3.74 -10.87
N TYR A 47 10.43 -3.32 -9.72
CA TYR A 47 9.79 -2.01 -9.53
C TYR A 47 10.21 -1.39 -8.19
N PRO A 48 11.48 -0.96 -8.08
CA PRO A 48 12.05 -0.55 -6.80
C PRO A 48 11.30 0.64 -6.19
N TYR A 49 10.82 1.55 -7.04
CA TYR A 49 10.05 2.72 -6.59
C TYR A 49 8.66 2.35 -6.07
N ALA A 50 7.93 1.47 -6.77
CA ALA A 50 6.64 0.98 -6.30
C ALA A 50 6.77 0.13 -5.03
N ALA A 51 7.83 -0.68 -4.95
CA ALA A 51 8.16 -1.47 -3.76
C ALA A 51 8.47 -0.59 -2.55
N ASP A 52 9.22 0.51 -2.74
CA ASP A 52 9.47 1.51 -1.68
C ASP A 52 8.18 2.16 -1.18
N CYS A 53 7.28 2.57 -2.09
CA CYS A 53 5.96 3.07 -1.74
C CYS A 53 5.16 2.05 -0.92
N ALA A 54 5.15 0.77 -1.32
CA ALA A 54 4.47 -0.29 -0.58
C ALA A 54 5.07 -0.51 0.82
N ARG A 55 6.40 -0.44 0.97
CA ARG A 55 7.08 -0.51 2.27
C ARG A 55 6.70 0.68 3.17
N LYS A 56 6.62 1.89 2.63
CA LYS A 56 6.13 3.08 3.35
C LYS A 56 4.70 2.90 3.82
N ILE A 57 3.82 2.34 2.98
CA ILE A 57 2.45 2.00 3.38
C ILE A 57 2.46 1.00 4.53
N ALA A 58 3.26 -0.07 4.46
CA ALA A 58 3.34 -1.05 5.54
C ALA A 58 3.80 -0.43 6.87
N ARG A 59 4.76 0.50 6.82
CA ARG A 59 5.23 1.25 8.00
C ARG A 59 4.14 2.15 8.58
N HIS A 60 3.47 2.94 7.73
CA HIS A 60 2.37 3.81 8.18
C HIS A 60 1.16 3.03 8.68
N ALA A 61 0.90 1.85 8.10
CA ALA A 61 -0.11 0.93 8.60
C ALA A 61 0.27 0.45 10.01
N ASP A 62 1.51 0.00 10.22
CA ASP A 62 2.00 -0.42 11.54
C ASP A 62 1.81 0.68 12.59
N GLU A 63 2.23 1.91 12.27
CA GLU A 63 2.03 3.09 13.13
C GLU A 63 0.55 3.37 13.40
N PHE A 64 -0.30 3.30 12.37
CA PHE A 64 -1.75 3.55 12.49
C PHE A 64 -2.44 2.52 13.38
N TYR A 65 -2.15 1.24 13.14
CA TYR A 65 -2.72 0.11 13.88
C TYR A 65 -2.21 0.07 15.33
N CYS A 66 -0.93 0.38 15.55
CA CYS A 66 -0.35 0.50 16.89
C CYS A 66 -0.92 1.70 17.66
N ALA A 67 -1.02 2.87 17.03
CA ALA A 67 -1.58 4.07 17.65
C ALA A 67 -3.06 3.89 18.05
N ARG A 68 -3.86 3.23 17.19
CA ARG A 68 -5.25 2.89 17.53
C ARG A 68 -5.36 1.86 18.64
N LYS A 69 -4.49 0.85 18.69
CA LYS A 69 -4.47 -0.14 19.77
C LYS A 69 -4.27 0.49 21.15
N HIS A 70 -3.49 1.57 21.21
CA HIS A 70 -3.20 2.27 22.46
C HIS A 70 -4.12 3.48 22.70
N GLU A 71 -5.16 3.69 21.88
CA GLU A 71 -6.07 4.85 21.90
C GLU A 71 -5.35 6.21 21.95
N LYS A 72 -4.07 6.23 21.55
CA LYS A 72 -3.15 7.33 21.89
C LYS A 72 -3.28 8.53 20.97
N THR A 73 -4.15 8.50 19.95
CA THR A 73 -4.16 9.58 18.96
C THR A 73 -5.50 9.72 18.25
N ILE A 74 -6.25 10.75 18.63
CA ILE A 74 -7.51 11.15 17.97
C ILE A 74 -7.26 12.00 16.70
N GLY A 75 -6.01 12.41 16.41
CA GLY A 75 -5.67 13.22 15.22
C GLY A 75 -4.57 12.67 14.28
N GLY A 76 -3.67 11.82 14.75
CA GLY A 76 -2.56 11.29 13.93
C GLY A 76 -2.98 10.18 12.96
N ALA A 77 -4.08 9.49 13.27
CA ALA A 77 -4.60 8.37 12.50
C ALA A 77 -5.05 8.80 11.09
N ASP A 78 -5.78 9.92 10.96
CA ASP A 78 -6.22 10.46 9.67
C ASP A 78 -5.06 10.92 8.77
N MET A 79 -4.01 11.48 9.38
CA MET A 79 -2.79 11.85 8.65
C MET A 79 -2.07 10.61 8.11
N LEU A 80 -1.93 9.56 8.93
CA LEU A 80 -1.34 8.28 8.51
C LEU A 80 -2.18 7.62 7.40
N TRP A 81 -3.50 7.65 7.53
CA TRP A 81 -4.41 7.13 6.52
C TRP A 81 -4.29 7.86 5.19
N SER A 82 -4.19 9.19 5.23
CA SER A 82 -3.99 10.01 4.03
C SER A 82 -2.63 9.74 3.37
N LYS A 83 -1.56 9.58 4.17
CA LYS A 83 -0.22 9.19 3.67
C LYS A 83 -0.26 7.84 2.98
N MET A 84 -0.94 6.84 3.56
CA MET A 84 -1.11 5.52 2.94
C MET A 84 -1.83 5.61 1.60
N LYS A 85 -2.94 6.36 1.52
CA LYS A 85 -3.66 6.57 0.25
C LYS A 85 -2.79 7.24 -0.80
N ALA A 86 -2.04 8.28 -0.43
CA ALA A 86 -1.16 8.97 -1.37
C ALA A 86 -0.13 8.01 -1.99
N GLN A 87 0.47 7.12 -1.20
CA GLN A 87 1.40 6.11 -1.71
C GLN A 87 0.71 5.08 -2.62
N ILE A 88 -0.54 4.68 -2.34
CA ILE A 88 -1.32 3.81 -3.23
C ILE A 88 -1.55 4.48 -4.59
N THR A 89 -1.91 5.76 -4.58
CA THR A 89 -2.10 6.54 -5.81
C THR A 89 -0.81 6.59 -6.63
N ILE A 90 0.35 6.76 -5.99
CA ILE A 90 1.66 6.75 -6.67
C ILE A 90 1.91 5.38 -7.32
N ILE A 91 1.70 4.28 -6.59
CA ILE A 91 1.87 2.92 -7.14
C ILE A 91 0.96 2.70 -8.35
N ARG A 92 -0.30 3.14 -8.26
CA ARG A 92 -1.27 3.02 -9.36
C ARG A 92 -0.84 3.83 -10.58
N HIS A 93 -0.43 5.07 -10.36
CA HIS A 93 0.03 5.95 -11.42
C HIS A 93 1.28 5.41 -12.14
N ILE A 94 2.21 4.76 -11.41
CA ILE A 94 3.34 4.06 -12.03
C ILE A 94 2.84 2.95 -12.95
N GLY A 95 1.90 2.12 -12.48
CA GLY A 95 1.31 1.06 -13.30
C GLY A 95 0.61 1.59 -14.56
N GLU A 96 -0.17 2.67 -14.43
CA GLU A 96 -0.91 3.28 -15.54
C GLU A 96 -0.03 4.07 -16.53
N SER A 97 1.04 4.70 -16.05
CA SER A 97 1.97 5.43 -16.93
C SER A 97 2.84 4.47 -17.74
N MET A 98 3.16 3.29 -17.22
CA MET A 98 3.87 2.25 -17.98
C MET A 98 3.01 1.61 -19.09
N GLU A 99 1.69 1.68 -18.97
CA GLU A 99 0.77 1.18 -20.00
C GLU A 99 0.72 2.11 -21.23
N ARG A 100 0.99 3.42 -21.05
CA ARG A 100 0.90 4.43 -22.11
C ARG A 100 2.17 4.61 -22.95
N ASP A 101 3.32 4.15 -22.48
CA ASP A 101 4.59 4.18 -23.23
C ASP A 101 4.71 3.01 -24.24
N GLU A 102 3.75 2.06 -24.25
CA GLU A 102 3.73 0.91 -25.17
C GLU A 102 2.68 1.03 -26.31
N GLU A 103 1.99 2.18 -26.44
CA GLU A 103 1.02 2.47 -27.51
C GLU A 103 1.66 3.31 -28.64
#